data_AF-A0A8J7G8H7-F1
#
_entry.id   AF-A0A8J7G8H7-F1
#
_cell.length_a   1.000
_cell.length_b   1.000
_cell.length_c   1.000
_cell.angle_alpha   90.00
_cell.angle_beta   90.00
_cell.angle_gamma   90.00
#
_symmetry.space_group_name_H-M   'P 1'
#
loop_
_entity.id
_entity.type
_entity.pdbx_description
1 polymer ?
#
loop_
_entity_poly.entity_id
_entity_poly.type
_entity_poly.pdbx_seq_one_letter_code
_entity_poly.pdbx_strand_id
1 'polypeptide(L)'
;MKMEEKKLTIKDVIYRDMETLVMAKLKNNGKISIDDLIDITSYLAASLYRARWKENGELSTEEVNIILGNIGNFCNDHFGESFTQEDFDKVVKISQLLLQKPTFDDDSKTFFDEILKANN
;
A
#
# COMPACT_ATOMS: atom_id res chain seq x y z
N MET A 1 3.93 16.69 -32.30
CA MET A 1 3.69 16.95 -30.87
C MET A 1 4.19 15.71 -30.12
N LYS A 2 5.36 15.79 -29.48
CA LYS A 2 5.87 14.67 -28.67
C LYS A 2 5.10 14.71 -27.35
N MET A 3 4.27 13.70 -27.10
CA MET A 3 3.70 13.47 -25.78
C MET A 3 4.88 13.07 -24.89
N GLU A 4 5.33 13.97 -24.01
CA GLU A 4 6.26 13.61 -22.95
C GLU A 4 5.54 12.62 -22.04
N GLU A 5 6.02 11.37 -22.00
CA GLU A 5 5.58 10.40 -21.00
C GLU A 5 5.93 10.97 -19.62
N LYS A 6 4.93 11.50 -18.91
CA LYS A 6 5.12 11.99 -17.54
C LYS A 6 5.54 10.80 -16.69
N LYS A 7 6.81 10.74 -16.30
CA LYS A 7 7.32 9.74 -15.35
C LYS A 7 6.55 9.91 -14.04
N LEU A 8 5.77 8.90 -13.67
CA LEU A 8 5.04 8.89 -12.40
C LEU A 8 6.03 8.92 -11.24
N THR A 9 5.74 9.75 -10.24
CA THR A 9 6.50 9.74 -8.98
C THR A 9 6.06 8.54 -8.12
N ILE A 10 6.88 8.14 -7.15
CA ILE A 10 6.50 7.10 -6.18
C ILE A 10 5.23 7.48 -5.42
N LYS A 11 5.04 8.78 -5.15
CA LYS A 11 3.80 9.30 -4.56
C LYS A 11 2.60 9.01 -5.47
N ASP A 12 2.69 9.33 -6.75
CA ASP A 12 1.59 9.12 -7.70
C ASP A 12 1.21 7.62 -7.79
N VAL A 13 2.21 6.74 -7.76
CA VAL A 13 2.00 5.29 -7.75
C VAL A 13 1.30 4.84 -6.47
N ILE A 14 1.81 5.25 -5.30
CA ILE A 14 1.21 4.89 -4.00
C ILE A 14 -0.24 5.37 -3.92
N TYR A 15 -0.52 6.62 -4.30
CA TYR A 15 -1.86 7.19 -4.23
C TYR A 15 -2.81 6.44 -5.16
N ARG A 16 -2.42 6.23 -6.42
CA ARG A 16 -3.23 5.47 -7.38
C ARG A 16 -3.54 4.06 -6.87
N ASP A 17 -2.54 3.36 -6.34
CA ASP A 17 -2.71 1.98 -5.91
C ASP A 17 -3.57 1.88 -4.65
N MET A 18 -3.38 2.80 -3.68
CA MET A 18 -4.26 2.93 -2.51
C MET A 18 -5.71 3.26 -2.91
N GLU A 19 -5.93 4.26 -3.77
CA GLU A 19 -7.26 4.61 -4.27
C GLU A 19 -7.93 3.41 -4.94
N THR A 20 -7.19 2.69 -5.78
CA THR A 20 -7.70 1.52 -6.50
C THR A 20 -8.15 0.43 -5.52
N LEU A 21 -7.32 0.09 -4.54
CA LEU A 21 -7.61 -0.95 -3.55
C LEU A 21 -8.75 -0.56 -2.61
N VAL A 22 -8.76 0.68 -2.12
CA VAL A 22 -9.83 1.20 -1.26
C VAL A 22 -11.16 1.24 -2.01
N MET A 23 -11.18 1.77 -3.23
CA MET A 23 -12.40 1.83 -4.05
C MET A 23 -12.92 0.44 -4.41
N ALA A 24 -12.03 -0.49 -4.72
CA ALA A 24 -12.40 -1.89 -4.94
C ALA A 24 -13.10 -2.47 -3.72
N LYS A 25 -12.51 -2.32 -2.53
CA LYS A 25 -13.08 -2.82 -1.28
C LYS A 25 -14.44 -2.18 -0.96
N LEU A 26 -14.57 -0.86 -1.18
CA LEU A 26 -15.82 -0.12 -1.00
C LEU A 26 -16.93 -0.62 -1.92
N LYS A 27 -16.64 -0.97 -3.16
CA LYS A 27 -17.63 -1.53 -4.09
C LYS A 27 -18.16 -2.89 -3.64
N ASN A 28 -17.29 -3.72 -3.04
CA ASN A 28 -17.64 -5.10 -2.68
C ASN A 28 -18.54 -5.17 -1.44
N ASN A 29 -18.22 -4.40 -0.40
CA ASN A 29 -18.89 -4.51 0.91
C ASN A 29 -19.61 -3.22 1.34
N GLY A 30 -19.57 -2.16 0.51
CA GLY A 30 -20.19 -0.87 0.79
C GLY A 30 -19.53 -0.04 1.90
N LYS A 31 -18.49 -0.58 2.54
CA LYS A 31 -17.81 -0.01 3.71
C LYS A 31 -16.35 -0.46 3.71
N ILE A 32 -15.48 0.36 4.27
CA ILE A 32 -14.11 -0.01 4.62
C ILE A 32 -13.94 0.19 6.13
N SER A 33 -13.48 -0.83 6.84
CA SER A 33 -13.13 -0.71 8.25
C SER A 33 -11.69 -0.20 8.42
N ILE A 34 -11.34 0.24 9.62
CA ILE A 34 -9.94 0.60 9.94
C ILE A 34 -9.02 -0.62 9.79
N ASP A 35 -9.47 -1.81 10.16
CA ASP A 35 -8.70 -3.05 9.98
C ASP A 35 -8.46 -3.34 8.50
N ASP A 36 -9.47 -3.19 7.63
CA ASP A 36 -9.30 -3.33 6.17
C ASP A 36 -8.28 -2.32 5.63
N LEU A 37 -8.32 -1.08 6.11
CA LEU A 37 -7.37 -0.05 5.71
C LEU A 37 -5.96 -0.39 6.17
N ILE A 38 -5.78 -0.83 7.42
CA ILE A 38 -4.48 -1.27 7.96
C ILE A 38 -3.92 -2.42 7.11
N ASP A 39 -4.74 -3.42 6.78
CA ASP A 39 -4.31 -4.56 5.97
C ASP A 39 -3.88 -4.13 4.57
N ILE A 40 -4.73 -3.38 3.85
CA ILE A 40 -4.43 -2.87 2.50
C ILE A 40 -3.10 -2.11 2.50
N THR A 41 -2.97 -1.20 3.46
CA THR A 41 -1.81 -0.33 3.57
C THR A 41 -0.54 -1.12 3.89
N SER A 42 -0.64 -2.11 4.79
CA SER A 42 0.49 -2.96 5.20
C SER A 42 0.99 -3.85 4.05
N TYR A 43 0.06 -4.47 3.30
CA TYR A 43 0.41 -5.28 2.15
C TYR A 43 0.99 -4.44 1.02
N LEU A 44 0.46 -3.23 0.77
CA LEU A 44 1.02 -2.33 -0.23
C LEU A 44 2.44 -1.88 0.14
N ALA A 45 2.65 -1.43 1.38
CA ALA A 45 3.98 -1.04 1.86
C ALA A 45 5.00 -2.19 1.70
N ALA A 46 4.66 -3.39 2.19
CA ALA A 46 5.52 -4.56 2.09
C ALA A 46 5.83 -4.94 0.62
N SER A 47 4.84 -4.81 -0.26
CA SER A 47 5.01 -5.11 -1.68
C SER A 47 5.94 -4.11 -2.38
N LEU A 48 5.84 -2.82 -2.04
CA LEU A 48 6.73 -1.78 -2.54
C LEU A 48 8.17 -1.99 -2.05
N TYR A 49 8.36 -2.35 -0.78
CA TYR A 49 9.69 -2.70 -0.24
C TYR A 49 10.30 -3.89 -0.99
N ARG A 50 9.52 -4.95 -1.20
CA ARG A 50 9.97 -6.16 -1.89
C ARG A 50 10.33 -5.85 -3.35
N ALA A 51 9.50 -5.08 -4.04
CA ALA A 51 9.77 -4.65 -5.41
C ALA A 51 11.09 -3.87 -5.48
N ARG A 52 11.29 -2.93 -4.54
CA ARG A 52 12.49 -2.10 -4.53
C ARG A 52 13.76 -2.89 -4.24
N TRP A 53 13.68 -3.82 -3.29
CA TRP A 53 14.77 -4.74 -3.00
C TRP A 53 15.09 -5.65 -4.21
N LYS A 54 14.09 -6.13 -4.95
CA LYS A 54 14.29 -6.92 -6.17
C LYS A 54 14.97 -6.12 -7.28
N GLU A 55 14.67 -4.83 -7.41
CA GLU A 55 15.26 -3.94 -8.41
C GLU A 55 16.70 -3.54 -8.07
N ASN A 56 16.97 -3.18 -6.82
CA ASN A 56 18.22 -2.55 -6.41
C ASN A 56 19.17 -3.48 -5.63
N GLY A 57 18.68 -4.63 -5.16
CA GLY A 57 19.40 -5.53 -4.25
C GLY A 57 19.46 -5.05 -2.79
N GLU A 58 19.00 -3.82 -2.52
CA GLU A 58 18.94 -3.20 -1.21
C GLU A 58 17.67 -2.35 -1.06
N LEU A 59 17.36 -2.00 0.19
CA LEU A 59 16.28 -1.10 0.54
C LEU A 59 16.81 -0.08 1.54
N SER A 60 16.96 1.16 1.12
CA SER A 60 17.50 2.21 1.97
C SER A 60 16.46 2.72 2.99
N THR A 61 16.93 3.24 4.12
CA THR A 61 16.06 3.89 5.11
C THR A 61 15.30 5.09 4.51
N GLU A 62 15.92 5.80 3.57
CA GLU A 62 15.28 6.91 2.87
C GLU A 62 14.09 6.44 2.02
N GLU A 63 14.24 5.36 1.26
CA GLU A 63 13.15 4.77 0.47
C GLU A 63 12.01 4.28 1.36
N VAL A 64 12.34 3.63 2.49
CA VAL A 64 11.34 3.23 3.49
C VAL A 64 10.57 4.43 4.01
N ASN A 65 11.27 5.50 4.41
CA ASN A 65 10.64 6.71 4.92
C ASN A 65 9.77 7.41 3.88
N ILE A 66 10.19 7.42 2.61
CA ILE A 66 9.40 7.98 1.51
C ILE A 66 8.12 7.17 1.30
N ILE A 67 8.19 5.84 1.30
CA ILE A 67 7.01 4.97 1.13
C ILE A 67 6.05 5.17 2.30
N LEU A 68 6.53 5.03 3.54
CA LEU A 68 5.73 5.20 4.75
C LEU A 68 5.12 6.59 4.86
N GLY A 69 5.89 7.64 4.55
CA GLY A 69 5.42 9.01 4.59
C GLY A 69 4.30 9.26 3.59
N ASN A 70 4.42 8.77 2.35
CA ASN A 70 3.35 8.93 1.35
C ASN A 70 2.10 8.12 1.70
N ILE A 71 2.27 6.92 2.25
CA ILE A 71 1.18 6.11 2.78
C ILE A 71 0.45 6.82 3.93
N GLY A 72 1.20 7.33 4.92
CA GLY A 72 0.64 8.02 6.07
C GLY A 72 -0.12 9.28 5.63
N ASN A 73 0.45 10.04 4.70
CA ASN A 73 -0.23 11.20 4.10
C ASN A 73 -1.53 10.78 3.41
N PHE A 74 -1.53 9.71 2.62
CA PHE A 74 -2.75 9.21 1.97
C PHE A 74 -3.83 8.88 3.01
N CYS A 75 -3.49 8.13 4.05
CA CYS A 75 -4.44 7.73 5.09
C CYS A 75 -4.99 8.95 5.85
N ASN A 76 -4.12 9.91 6.20
CA ASN A 76 -4.53 11.14 6.86
C ASN A 76 -5.44 12.00 5.96
N ASP A 77 -5.11 12.15 4.69
CA ASP A 77 -5.86 12.99 3.75
C ASP A 77 -7.27 12.43 3.47
N HIS A 78 -7.45 11.10 3.50
CA HIS A 78 -8.72 10.44 3.16
C HIS A 78 -9.56 10.01 4.36
N PHE A 79 -8.93 9.72 5.50
CA PHE A 79 -9.62 9.18 6.69
C PHE A 79 -9.47 10.07 7.92
N GLY A 80 -8.58 11.07 7.89
CA GLY A 80 -8.41 12.07 8.93
C GLY A 80 -8.28 11.47 10.32
N GLU A 81 -9.03 12.01 11.28
CA GLU A 81 -9.05 11.56 12.68
C GLU A 81 -9.46 10.09 12.88
N SER A 82 -10.06 9.46 11.86
CA SER A 82 -10.42 8.03 11.94
C SER A 82 -9.21 7.10 11.81
N PHE A 83 -8.10 7.57 11.24
CA PHE A 83 -6.86 6.81 11.14
C PHE A 83 -5.81 7.42 12.06
N THR A 84 -5.52 6.72 13.16
CA THR A 84 -4.68 7.28 14.23
C THR A 84 -3.20 6.95 14.03
N GLN A 85 -2.33 7.59 14.81
CA GLN A 85 -0.91 7.22 14.87
C GLN A 85 -0.73 5.76 15.31
N GLU A 86 -1.57 5.24 16.20
CA GLU A 86 -1.51 3.84 16.62
C GLU A 86 -1.78 2.89 15.44
N ASP A 87 -2.71 3.26 14.55
CA ASP A 87 -3.02 2.48 13.35
C ASP A 87 -1.89 2.54 12.32
N PHE A 88 -1.24 3.70 12.21
CA PHE A 88 -0.02 3.81 11.41
C PHE A 88 1.12 2.96 11.95
N ASP A 89 1.33 2.95 13.26
CA ASP A 89 2.36 2.11 13.90
C ASP A 89 2.08 0.61 13.67
N LYS A 90 0.80 0.20 13.64
CA LYS A 90 0.39 -1.15 13.23
C LYS A 90 0.79 -1.43 11.77
N VAL A 91 0.54 -0.49 10.85
CA VAL A 91 0.93 -0.63 9.43
C VAL A 91 2.44 -0.86 9.30
N VAL A 92 3.25 -0.05 10.00
CA VAL A 92 4.71 -0.19 9.99
C VAL A 92 5.12 -1.58 10.49
N LYS A 93 4.57 -2.01 11.63
CA LYS A 93 4.89 -3.32 12.21
C LYS A 93 4.46 -4.49 11.31
N ILE A 94 3.23 -4.47 10.80
CA ILE A 94 2.69 -5.56 9.98
C ILE A 94 3.45 -5.66 8.66
N SER A 95 3.74 -4.53 7.99
CA SER A 95 4.51 -4.55 6.74
C SER A 95 5.90 -5.18 6.90
N GLN A 96 6.58 -4.93 8.02
CA GLN A 96 7.85 -5.60 8.35
C GLN A 96 7.69 -7.10 8.62
N LEU A 97 6.64 -7.49 9.34
CA LEU A 97 6.35 -8.91 9.62
C LEU A 97 5.99 -9.68 8.34
N LEU A 98 5.27 -9.06 7.41
CA LEU A 98 4.94 -9.65 6.12
C LEU A 98 6.19 -9.98 5.31
N LEU A 99 7.18 -9.09 5.27
CA LEU A 99 8.44 -9.32 4.54
C LEU A 99 9.25 -10.52 5.07
N GLN A 100 9.09 -10.88 6.34
CA GLN A 100 9.75 -12.03 6.95
C GLN A 100 9.15 -13.36 6.51
N LYS A 101 7.95 -13.37 5.92
CA LYS A 101 7.29 -14.58 5.44
C LYS A 101 7.93 -15.04 4.11
N PRO A 102 8.37 -16.31 4.01
CA PRO A 102 8.85 -16.87 2.74
C PRO A 102 7.78 -16.88 1.64
N THR A 103 6.50 -16.98 2.03
CA THR A 103 5.34 -17.02 1.14
C THR A 103 4.82 -15.64 0.74
N PHE A 104 5.45 -14.55 1.19
CA PHE A 104 4.92 -13.19 1.03
C PHE A 104 4.55 -12.82 -0.41
N ASP A 105 5.35 -13.24 -1.39
CA ASP A 105 5.11 -12.92 -2.78
C ASP A 105 3.79 -13.53 -3.29
N ASP A 106 3.47 -14.75 -2.86
CA ASP A 106 2.20 -15.42 -3.21
C ASP A 106 1.03 -14.92 -2.35
N ASP A 107 1.27 -14.67 -1.06
CA ASP A 107 0.28 -14.14 -0.13
C ASP A 107 -0.20 -12.74 -0.55
N SER A 108 0.72 -11.85 -0.93
CA SER A 108 0.42 -10.49 -1.38
C SER A 108 -0.36 -10.48 -2.69
N LYS A 109 0.04 -11.32 -3.65
CA LYS A 109 -0.69 -11.48 -4.90
C LYS A 109 -2.12 -11.96 -4.64
N THR A 110 -2.28 -12.98 -3.79
CA THR A 110 -3.60 -13.51 -3.43
C THR A 110 -4.46 -12.44 -2.76
N PHE A 111 -3.91 -11.71 -1.81
CA PHE A 111 -4.59 -10.63 -1.11
C PHE A 111 -5.11 -9.54 -2.07
N PHE A 112 -4.26 -9.04 -2.98
CA PHE A 112 -4.70 -8.02 -3.94
C PHE A 112 -5.70 -8.57 -4.96
N ASP A 113 -5.49 -9.80 -5.44
CA ASP A 113 -6.43 -10.46 -6.35
C ASP A 113 -7.82 -10.60 -5.72
N GLU A 114 -7.92 -10.95 -4.44
CA GLU A 114 -9.20 -11.06 -3.73
C GLU A 114 -9.91 -9.72 -3.61
N ILE A 115 -9.18 -8.63 -3.35
CA ILE A 115 -9.75 -7.28 -3.31
C ILE A 115 -10.25 -6.86 -4.69
N LEU A 116 -9.45 -7.10 -5.73
CA LEU A 116 -9.71 -6.62 -7.09
C LEU A 116 -10.77 -7.46 -7.83
N LYS A 117 -10.81 -8.79 -7.63
CA LYS A 117 -11.72 -9.72 -8.32
C LYS A 117 -13.19 -9.45 -8.06
N ALA A 118 -13.54 -8.90 -6.91
CA ALA A 118 -14.94 -8.60 -6.62
C ALA A 118 -15.47 -7.35 -7.38
N ASN A 119 -14.67 -6.77 -8.30
CA ASN A 119 -15.10 -5.76 -9.28
C ASN A 119 -15.50 -6.31 -10.68
N ASN A 120 -15.51 -7.63 -10.90
CA ASN A 120 -15.96 -8.25 -12.17
C ASN A 120 -17.36 -8.83 -12.07
#